data_AF-A0A183ISM6-F1
#
_entry.id   AF-A0A183ISM6-F1
#
_cell.length_a   1.000
_cell.length_b   1.000
_cell.length_c   1.000
_cell.angle_alpha   90.00
_cell.angle_beta   90.00
_cell.angle_gamma   90.00
#
_symmetry.space_group_name_H-M   'P 1'
#
loop_
_entity.id
_entity.type
_entity.pdbx_description
1 polymer ?
#
loop_
_entity_poly.entity_id
_entity_poly.type
_entity_poly.pdbx_seq_one_letter_code
_entity_poly.pdbx_strand_id
1 'polypeptide(L)'
;MTDGKLFDDVVLPEETCGLFNAVLTDGNRVTAIQFDSCYELLWMGNSAGRVTSFYGSAMGRYTSFRMFPADEVRSLLSLDDNILALSPTAVKCNTKCGLCVSSLCSPEFHDLQCVLMNRRSPDNAFLGGLQSFVNVLNLPRMELVEKVPIPEADCVLMKGNESVVYSATSKGQVSQSVH
;
A
#
# COMPACT_ATOMS: atom_id res chain seq x y z
N MET A 1 20.67 -15.79 30.06
CA MET A 1 21.23 -14.43 30.12
C MET A 1 22.51 -14.47 29.32
N THR A 2 22.51 -13.81 28.16
CA THR A 2 23.56 -13.44 27.18
C THR A 2 22.84 -13.45 25.82
N ASP A 3 22.24 -12.32 25.47
CA ASP A 3 22.80 -11.31 24.55
C ASP A 3 22.74 -11.82 23.09
N GLY A 4 21.88 -11.33 22.21
CA GLY A 4 21.42 -9.95 22.09
C GLY A 4 22.29 -9.11 21.15
N LYS A 5 22.95 -9.72 20.16
CA LYS A 5 23.59 -9.01 19.03
C LYS A 5 23.59 -9.89 17.78
N LEU A 6 22.61 -9.67 16.89
CA LEU A 6 22.61 -10.29 15.55
C LEU A 6 22.62 -9.25 14.42
N PHE A 7 22.83 -7.97 14.74
CA PHE A 7 22.76 -6.86 13.78
C PHE A 7 23.81 -5.76 14.00
N ASP A 8 24.89 -6.04 14.72
CA ASP A 8 26.00 -5.09 14.78
C ASP A 8 27.02 -5.45 13.68
N ASP A 9 27.29 -4.46 12.83
CA ASP A 9 28.40 -4.35 11.86
C ASP A 9 28.22 -4.98 10.47
N VAL A 10 27.06 -4.78 9.82
CA VAL A 10 27.02 -4.74 8.34
C VAL A 10 27.43 -3.34 7.89
N VAL A 11 28.72 -3.15 7.61
CA VAL A 11 29.22 -1.94 6.93
C VAL A 11 28.77 -2.01 5.47
N LEU A 12 27.69 -1.30 5.14
CA LEU A 12 27.19 -1.20 3.77
C LEU A 12 28.19 -0.38 2.93
N PRO A 13 28.57 -0.84 1.72
CA PRO A 13 29.43 -0.08 0.80
C PRO A 13 28.90 1.35 0.60
N GLU A 14 29.77 2.36 0.40
CA GLU A 14 29.35 3.76 0.19
C GLU A 14 28.30 3.92 -0.92
N GLU A 15 28.38 3.10 -1.97
CA GLU A 15 27.40 3.05 -3.06
C GLU A 15 26.00 2.65 -2.56
N THR A 16 25.93 1.79 -1.55
CA THR A 16 24.70 1.36 -0.89
C THR A 16 24.15 2.44 0.04
N CYS A 17 25.01 3.24 0.67
CA CYS A 17 24.61 4.42 1.44
C CYS A 17 23.99 5.50 0.54
N GLY A 18 24.50 5.66 -0.69
CA GLY A 18 23.93 6.56 -1.70
C GLY A 18 22.50 6.16 -2.11
N LEU A 19 22.27 4.86 -2.33
CA LEU A 19 20.93 4.30 -2.60
C LEU A 19 19.98 4.50 -1.41
N PHE A 20 20.46 4.31 -0.18
CA PHE A 20 19.67 4.51 1.03
C PHE A 20 19.20 5.97 1.18
N ASN A 21 20.10 6.93 0.89
CA ASN A 21 19.79 8.36 0.92
C ASN A 21 18.85 8.80 -0.22
N ALA A 22 18.92 8.15 -1.38
CA ALA A 22 18.02 8.42 -2.50
C ALA A 22 16.56 8.03 -2.20
N VAL A 23 16.33 7.08 -1.30
CA VAL A 23 14.98 6.65 -0.88
C VAL A 23 14.46 7.52 0.28
N LEU A 24 15.33 8.04 1.14
CA LEU A 24 14.96 8.78 2.37
C LEU A 24 14.89 10.31 2.20
N THR A 25 14.60 10.81 1.00
CA THR A 25 14.83 12.22 0.57
C THR A 25 14.25 13.32 1.45
N ASP A 26 13.35 13.01 2.39
CA ASP A 26 12.65 14.00 3.23
C ASP A 26 12.67 13.69 4.73
N GLY A 27 13.48 12.72 5.19
CA GLY A 27 13.53 12.32 6.61
C GLY A 27 12.25 11.67 7.13
N ASN A 28 11.30 11.33 6.25
CA ASN A 28 10.06 10.66 6.57
C ASN A 28 10.23 9.14 6.52
N ARG A 29 9.54 8.43 7.42
CA ARG A 29 9.58 6.96 7.46
C ARG A 29 8.90 6.39 6.23
N VAL A 30 9.52 5.40 5.59
CA VAL A 30 8.89 4.59 4.55
C VAL A 30 7.81 3.69 5.17
N THR A 31 6.60 3.75 4.64
CA THR A 31 5.42 3.08 5.22
C THR A 31 4.80 2.06 4.27
N ALA A 32 4.99 2.22 2.95
CA ALA A 32 4.50 1.27 1.95
C ALA A 32 5.50 1.14 0.79
N ILE A 33 5.57 -0.05 0.20
CA ILE A 33 6.37 -0.33 -0.99
C ILE A 33 5.55 -1.21 -1.94
N GLN A 34 5.62 -0.95 -3.25
CA GLN A 34 4.90 -1.72 -4.26
C GLN A 34 5.68 -1.73 -5.58
N PHE A 35 5.92 -2.92 -6.14
CA PHE A 35 6.41 -3.04 -7.51
C PHE A 35 5.30 -2.70 -8.51
N ASP A 36 5.67 -1.97 -9.56
CA ASP A 36 4.78 -1.69 -10.66
C ASP A 36 4.57 -2.94 -11.53
N SER A 37 3.35 -3.14 -12.00
CA SER A 37 2.97 -4.29 -12.82
C SER A 37 3.29 -4.14 -14.31
N CYS A 38 3.51 -2.91 -14.77
CA CYS A 38 3.63 -2.58 -16.20
C CYS A 38 4.93 -1.88 -16.56
N TYR A 39 5.54 -1.16 -15.62
CA TYR A 39 6.78 -0.42 -15.83
C TYR A 39 7.87 -0.93 -14.87
N GLU A 40 9.14 -0.65 -15.18
CA GLU A 40 10.27 -1.00 -14.31
C GLU A 40 10.42 0.00 -13.15
N LEU A 41 9.33 0.16 -12.38
CA LEU A 41 9.22 1.10 -11.28
C LEU A 41 9.01 0.40 -9.94
N LEU A 42 9.71 0.89 -8.91
CA LEU A 42 9.41 0.62 -7.52
C LEU A 42 8.72 1.85 -6.92
N TRP A 43 7.52 1.67 -6.39
CA TRP A 43 6.77 2.70 -5.68
C TRP A 43 7.03 2.63 -4.18
N MET A 44 7.17 3.80 -3.57
CA MET A 44 7.34 4.00 -2.14
C MET A 44 6.33 5.04 -1.64
N GLY A 45 5.65 4.73 -0.55
CA GLY A 45 4.84 5.66 0.21
C GLY A 45 5.48 5.95 1.57
N ASN A 46 5.26 7.16 2.10
CA ASN A 46 5.85 7.57 3.38
C ASN A 46 4.86 8.14 4.39
N SER A 47 5.38 8.41 5.60
CA SER A 47 4.65 8.96 6.74
C SER A 47 4.07 10.36 6.53
N ALA A 48 4.51 11.11 5.51
CA ALA A 48 4.02 12.44 5.17
C ALA A 48 2.96 12.44 4.06
N GLY A 49 2.55 11.26 3.58
CA GLY A 49 1.55 11.12 2.53
C GLY A 49 2.09 11.32 1.11
N ARG A 50 3.41 11.24 0.94
CA ARG A 50 4.08 11.34 -0.36
C ARG A 50 4.29 9.96 -0.95
N VAL A 51 4.11 9.89 -2.27
CA VAL A 51 4.39 8.71 -3.08
C VAL A 51 5.49 9.07 -4.08
N THR A 52 6.50 8.22 -4.15
CA THR A 52 7.70 8.39 -4.98
C THR A 52 7.96 7.10 -5.73
N SER A 53 8.32 7.19 -7.01
CA SER A 53 8.73 6.06 -7.84
C SER A 53 10.23 6.11 -8.13
N PHE A 54 10.84 4.93 -8.26
CA PHE A 54 12.24 4.72 -8.60
C PHE A 54 12.35 3.77 -9.78
N TYR A 55 13.18 4.12 -10.75
CA TYR A 55 13.39 3.37 -11.98
C TYR A 55 14.61 2.44 -11.87
N GLY A 56 14.40 1.18 -12.24
CA GLY A 56 15.44 0.16 -12.38
C GLY A 56 16.21 -0.17 -11.09
N SER A 57 17.22 -1.02 -11.24
CA SER A 57 18.05 -1.50 -10.12
C SER A 57 18.90 -0.40 -9.46
N ALA A 58 19.20 0.67 -10.19
CA ALA A 58 19.95 1.82 -9.68
C ALA A 58 19.09 2.77 -8.83
N MET A 59 17.78 2.48 -8.67
CA MET A 59 16.84 3.29 -7.89
C MET A 59 16.84 4.78 -8.28
N GLY A 60 16.91 5.08 -9.57
CA GLY A 60 16.86 6.46 -10.04
C GLY A 60 15.47 7.04 -9.82
N ARG A 61 15.33 8.10 -9.01
CA ARG A 61 14.01 8.71 -8.75
C ARG A 61 13.34 9.16 -10.05
N TYR A 62 12.13 8.66 -10.30
CA TYR A 62 11.36 8.93 -11.52
C TYR A 62 10.30 10.03 -11.29
N THR A 63 9.29 9.79 -10.46
CA THR A 63 8.26 10.78 -10.09
C THR A 63 8.08 10.85 -8.58
N SER A 64 7.63 12.00 -8.07
CA SER A 64 7.39 12.20 -6.64
C SER A 64 6.31 13.25 -6.40
N PHE A 65 5.23 12.88 -5.73
CA PHE A 65 4.08 13.76 -5.52
C PHE A 65 3.38 13.45 -4.20
N ARG A 66 2.69 14.45 -3.64
CA ARG A 66 1.96 14.31 -2.40
C ARG A 66 0.53 13.86 -2.68
N MET A 67 0.16 12.66 -2.23
CA MET A 67 -1.21 12.16 -2.33
C MET A 67 -2.03 12.59 -1.12
N PHE A 68 -1.49 12.48 0.09
CA PHE A 68 -2.20 12.82 1.32
C PHE A 68 -1.57 14.02 2.04
N PRO A 69 -2.32 15.09 2.32
CA PRO A 69 -1.79 16.27 3.02
C PRO A 69 -1.57 16.05 4.53
N ALA A 70 -2.36 15.19 5.15
CA ALA A 70 -2.41 15.04 6.61
C ALA A 70 -2.18 13.60 7.09
N ASP A 71 -2.19 12.63 6.19
CA ASP A 71 -2.08 11.21 6.51
C ASP A 71 -0.82 10.58 5.91
N GLU A 72 -0.39 9.47 6.48
CA GLU A 72 0.60 8.60 5.86
C GLU A 72 0.01 7.71 4.76
N VAL A 73 0.88 7.22 3.87
CA VAL A 73 0.52 6.18 2.90
C VAL A 73 0.58 4.82 3.59
N ARG A 74 -0.55 4.13 3.73
CA ARG A 74 -0.65 2.81 4.38
C ARG A 74 -0.36 1.66 3.42
N SER A 75 -0.86 1.78 2.20
CA SER A 75 -0.73 0.72 1.21
C SER A 75 -0.80 1.29 -0.21
N LEU A 76 -0.26 0.54 -1.16
CA LEU A 76 -0.15 0.91 -2.55
C LEU A 76 -0.63 -0.25 -3.42
N LEU A 77 -1.30 0.07 -4.52
CA LEU A 77 -1.72 -0.89 -5.53
C LEU A 77 -1.38 -0.34 -6.92
N SER A 78 -0.49 -1.05 -7.62
CA SER A 78 -0.18 -0.75 -9.02
C SER A 78 -1.35 -1.16 -9.91
N LEU A 79 -1.79 -0.23 -10.74
CA LEU A 79 -2.71 -0.44 -11.85
C LEU A 79 -1.96 -0.19 -13.16
N ASP A 80 -2.61 -0.42 -14.30
CA ASP A 80 -1.94 -0.35 -15.60
C ASP A 80 -1.32 1.04 -15.88
N ASP A 81 -2.12 2.10 -15.75
CA ASP A 81 -1.68 3.48 -16.00
C ASP A 81 -1.58 4.34 -14.74
N ASN A 82 -1.97 3.78 -13.60
CA ASN A 82 -2.16 4.51 -12.35
C ASN A 82 -1.50 3.82 -11.16
N ILE A 83 -1.27 4.60 -10.11
CA ILE A 83 -0.94 4.11 -8.79
C ILE A 83 -2.08 4.50 -7.85
N LEU A 84 -2.66 3.51 -7.17
CA LEU A 84 -3.64 3.71 -6.12
C LEU A 84 -2.93 3.67 -4.77
N ALA A 85 -3.24 4.63 -3.92
CA ALA A 85 -2.72 4.72 -2.57
C ALA A 85 -3.84 4.78 -1.56
N LEU A 86 -3.59 4.17 -0.41
CA LEU A 86 -4.48 4.09 0.74
C LEU A 86 -3.91 4.93 1.88
N SER A 87 -4.73 5.76 2.51
CA SER A 87 -4.49 6.34 3.83
C SER A 87 -5.50 5.77 4.84
N PRO A 88 -5.37 6.05 6.15
CA PRO A 88 -6.38 5.66 7.14
C PRO A 88 -7.81 6.08 6.80
N THR A 89 -7.97 7.19 6.07
CA THR A 89 -9.27 7.86 5.86
C THR A 89 -9.65 8.07 4.39
N ALA A 90 -8.78 7.71 3.44
CA ALA A 90 -8.99 8.00 2.04
C ALA A 90 -8.29 7.01 1.11
N VAL A 91 -8.82 6.91 -0.11
CA VAL A 91 -8.20 6.23 -1.24
C VAL A 91 -7.97 7.26 -2.34
N LYS A 92 -6.78 7.30 -2.92
CA LYS A 92 -6.46 8.17 -4.05
C LYS A 92 -5.84 7.40 -5.19
N CYS A 93 -6.16 7.80 -6.41
CA CYS A 93 -5.58 7.25 -7.62
C CYS A 93 -4.96 8.39 -8.43
N ASN A 94 -3.67 8.25 -8.74
CA ASN A 94 -2.99 9.18 -9.64
C ASN A 94 -2.40 8.41 -10.82
N THR A 95 -2.23 9.10 -11.95
CA THR A 95 -1.40 8.58 -13.04
C THR A 95 0.03 8.38 -12.56
N LYS A 96 0.79 7.52 -13.24
CA LYS A 96 2.21 7.30 -12.90
C LYS A 96 3.08 8.55 -13.05
N CYS A 97 2.60 9.54 -13.80
CA CYS A 97 3.18 10.89 -13.92
C CYS A 97 2.78 11.85 -12.79
N GLY A 98 1.88 11.45 -11.89
CA GLY A 98 1.50 12.19 -10.69
C GLY A 98 0.22 13.02 -10.79
N LEU A 99 -0.51 12.97 -11.91
CA LEU A 99 -1.78 13.68 -12.04
C LEU A 99 -2.87 12.97 -11.23
N CYS A 100 -3.60 13.71 -10.41
CA CYS A 100 -4.73 13.16 -9.66
C CYS A 100 -5.85 12.75 -10.62
N VAL A 101 -6.22 11.47 -10.60
CA VAL A 101 -7.35 10.93 -11.38
C VAL A 101 -8.61 10.95 -10.53
N SER A 102 -8.51 10.50 -9.28
CA SER A 102 -9.66 10.36 -8.39
C SER A 102 -9.25 10.32 -6.93
N SER A 103 -10.23 10.63 -6.07
CA SER A 103 -10.10 10.54 -4.62
C SER A 103 -11.44 10.12 -4.04
N LEU A 104 -11.41 9.18 -3.10
CA LEU A 104 -12.57 8.71 -2.38
C LEU A 104 -12.30 8.83 -0.88
N CYS A 105 -13.21 9.50 -0.18
CA CYS A 105 -13.32 9.48 1.27
C CYS A 105 -14.72 8.99 1.62
N SER A 106 -14.85 8.17 2.65
CA SER A 106 -16.13 7.62 3.09
C SER A 106 -16.21 7.64 4.61
N PRO A 107 -17.38 7.91 5.22
CA PRO A 107 -17.57 7.74 6.65
C PRO A 107 -17.41 6.27 7.10
N GLU A 108 -17.45 5.33 6.16
CA GLU A 108 -17.22 3.90 6.42
C GLU A 108 -15.74 3.53 6.53
N PHE A 109 -14.82 4.47 6.28
CA PHE A 109 -13.40 4.24 6.42
C PHE A 109 -12.99 4.44 7.86
N HIS A 110 -12.74 3.33 8.55
CA HIS A 110 -12.23 3.32 9.92
C HIS A 110 -10.81 2.73 9.92
N ASP A 111 -9.84 3.65 9.83
CA ASP A 111 -8.40 3.35 9.90
C ASP A 111 -7.96 2.21 8.96
N LEU A 112 -8.11 2.48 7.66
CA LEU A 112 -7.73 1.53 6.60
C LEU A 112 -6.22 1.22 6.66
N GLN A 113 -5.87 -0.06 6.50
CA GLN A 113 -4.50 -0.56 6.61
C GLN A 113 -4.00 -1.19 5.31
N CYS A 114 -4.85 -1.93 4.59
CA CYS A 114 -4.40 -2.72 3.44
C CYS A 114 -5.39 -2.68 2.28
N VAL A 115 -4.84 -2.83 1.07
CA VAL A 115 -5.60 -3.02 -0.17
C VAL A 115 -5.15 -4.29 -0.87
N LEU A 116 -6.10 -5.02 -1.47
CA LEU A 116 -5.83 -6.19 -2.30
C LEU A 116 -6.69 -6.15 -3.56
N MET A 117 -6.08 -6.20 -4.74
CA MET A 117 -6.83 -6.39 -5.99
C MET A 117 -7.50 -7.76 -6.01
N ASN A 118 -8.79 -7.80 -6.37
CA ASN A 118 -9.50 -9.03 -6.59
C ASN A 118 -9.06 -9.63 -7.94
N ARG A 119 -8.24 -10.67 -7.92
CA ARG A 119 -7.75 -11.27 -9.18
C ARG A 119 -8.83 -11.96 -10.01
N ARG A 120 -9.94 -12.38 -9.40
CA ARG A 120 -11.09 -12.97 -10.10
C ARG A 120 -11.95 -11.91 -10.80
N SER A 121 -11.97 -10.70 -10.26
CA SER A 121 -12.67 -9.54 -10.84
C SER A 121 -11.75 -8.32 -10.74
N PRO A 122 -10.81 -8.15 -11.69
CA PRO A 122 -9.76 -7.13 -11.62
C PRO A 122 -10.26 -5.68 -11.56
N ASP A 123 -11.53 -5.44 -11.87
CA ASP A 123 -12.21 -4.16 -11.69
C ASP A 123 -12.46 -3.81 -10.23
N ASN A 124 -12.23 -4.73 -9.29
CA ASN A 124 -12.53 -4.55 -7.88
C ASN A 124 -11.29 -4.75 -6.99
N ALA A 125 -11.24 -4.02 -5.88
CA ALA A 125 -10.24 -4.17 -4.84
C ALA A 125 -10.89 -4.23 -3.45
N PHE A 126 -10.32 -5.02 -2.57
CA PHE A 126 -10.69 -5.13 -1.17
C PHE A 126 -9.92 -4.09 -0.35
N LEU A 127 -10.63 -3.36 0.52
CA LEU A 127 -10.07 -2.40 1.48
C LEU A 127 -10.31 -2.91 2.90
N GLY A 128 -9.23 -3.22 3.61
CA GLY A 128 -9.25 -3.67 5.01
C GLY A 128 -8.70 -2.60 5.95
N GLY A 129 -9.14 -2.63 7.21
CA GLY A 129 -8.72 -1.70 8.24
C GLY A 129 -9.02 -2.22 9.65
N LEU A 130 -8.96 -1.33 10.63
CA LEU A 130 -9.37 -1.61 12.01
C LEU A 130 -10.89 -1.54 12.17
N GLN A 131 -11.59 -2.41 11.44
CA GLN A 131 -13.04 -2.43 11.32
C GLN A 131 -13.55 -3.84 11.02
N SER A 132 -14.78 -4.16 11.44
CA SER A 132 -15.38 -5.49 11.32
C SER A 132 -15.92 -5.84 9.92
N PHE A 133 -15.39 -5.20 8.88
CA PHE A 133 -15.77 -5.43 7.49
C PHE A 133 -14.67 -5.03 6.51
N VAL A 134 -14.69 -5.65 5.34
CA VAL A 134 -13.86 -5.27 4.19
C VAL A 134 -14.77 -4.57 3.19
N ASN A 135 -14.35 -3.40 2.70
CA ASN A 135 -15.07 -2.72 1.62
C ASN A 135 -14.58 -3.22 0.26
N VAL A 136 -15.49 -3.39 -0.69
CA VAL A 136 -15.17 -3.65 -2.08
C VAL A 136 -15.25 -2.33 -2.84
N LEU A 137 -14.13 -1.90 -3.38
CA LEU A 137 -13.99 -0.72 -4.21
C LEU A 137 -14.03 -1.13 -5.69
N ASN A 138 -14.92 -0.53 -6.46
CA ASN A 138 -14.84 -0.59 -7.91
C ASN A 138 -13.76 0.39 -8.39
N LEU A 139 -12.70 -0.12 -9.01
CA LEU A 139 -11.53 0.65 -9.42
C LEU A 139 -11.82 1.63 -10.57
N PRO A 140 -12.57 1.26 -11.64
CA PRO A 140 -12.89 2.21 -12.71
C PRO A 140 -13.75 3.40 -12.25
N ARG A 141 -14.74 3.16 -11.38
CA ARG A 141 -15.68 4.20 -10.91
C ARG A 141 -15.23 4.90 -9.64
N MET A 142 -14.33 4.27 -8.88
CA MET A 142 -13.86 4.75 -7.58
C MET A 142 -15.01 4.90 -6.57
N GLU A 143 -15.85 3.88 -6.50
CA GLU A 143 -17.04 3.81 -5.65
C GLU A 143 -17.05 2.52 -4.82
N LEU A 144 -17.57 2.60 -3.60
CA LEU A 144 -17.80 1.41 -2.77
C LEU A 144 -19.04 0.68 -3.29
N VAL A 145 -18.88 -0.59 -3.66
CA VAL A 145 -19.95 -1.39 -4.26
C VAL A 145 -20.51 -2.45 -3.31
N GLU A 146 -19.70 -2.92 -2.38
CA GLU A 146 -20.09 -3.96 -1.43
C GLU A 146 -19.33 -3.81 -0.12
N LYS A 147 -19.95 -4.29 0.95
CA LYS A 147 -19.40 -4.36 2.29
C LYS A 147 -19.48 -5.80 2.76
N VAL A 148 -18.33 -6.44 2.94
CA VAL A 148 -18.24 -7.83 3.34
C VAL A 148 -17.92 -7.89 4.83
N PRO A 149 -18.87 -8.32 5.69
CA PRO A 149 -18.60 -8.51 7.11
C PRO A 149 -17.51 -9.56 7.31
N ILE A 150 -16.57 -9.29 8.21
CA ILE A 150 -15.56 -10.27 8.63
C ILE A 150 -15.86 -10.71 10.07
N PRO A 151 -15.76 -12.02 10.38
CA PRO A 151 -15.96 -12.53 11.74
C PRO A 151 -14.98 -11.92 12.74
N GLU A 152 -13.77 -11.62 12.27
CA GLU A 152 -12.73 -10.98 13.05
C GLU A 152 -12.95 -9.47 13.12
N ALA A 153 -12.62 -8.85 14.26
CA ALA A 153 -12.92 -7.42 14.48
C ALA A 153 -12.11 -6.45 13.59
N ASP A 154 -11.08 -6.93 12.88
CA ASP A 154 -10.24 -6.14 11.98
C ASP A 154 -9.60 -6.99 10.87
N CYS A 155 -9.10 -6.32 9.83
CA CYS A 155 -8.31 -6.90 8.76
C CYS A 155 -7.18 -5.95 8.39
N VAL A 156 -5.98 -6.22 8.91
CA VAL A 156 -4.81 -5.33 8.77
C VAL A 156 -3.90 -5.68 7.60
N LEU A 157 -3.97 -6.92 7.10
CA LEU A 157 -3.21 -7.40 5.96
C LEU A 157 -4.06 -8.34 5.12
N MET A 158 -3.98 -8.22 3.80
CA MET A 158 -4.58 -9.16 2.87
C MET A 158 -3.57 -9.62 1.82
N LYS A 159 -3.61 -10.90 1.47
CA LYS A 159 -2.90 -11.49 0.33
C LYS A 159 -3.79 -12.56 -0.30
N GLY A 160 -3.70 -12.74 -1.60
CA GLY A 160 -4.54 -13.72 -2.27
C GLY A 160 -4.15 -13.98 -3.71
N ASN A 161 -4.83 -14.96 -4.28
CA ASN A 161 -4.78 -15.29 -5.70
C ASN A 161 -6.22 -15.29 -6.27
N GLU A 162 -6.43 -15.92 -7.42
CA GLU A 162 -7.73 -15.98 -8.10
C GLU A 162 -8.80 -16.81 -7.36
N SER A 163 -8.37 -17.67 -6.42
CA SER A 163 -9.24 -18.64 -5.74
C SER A 163 -9.41 -18.37 -4.25
N VAL A 164 -8.40 -17.82 -3.60
CA VAL A 164 -8.35 -17.67 -2.15
C VAL A 164 -7.81 -16.29 -1.78
N VAL A 165 -8.45 -15.68 -0.79
CA VAL A 165 -7.97 -14.50 -0.07
C VAL A 165 -7.67 -14.90 1.37
N TYR A 166 -6.47 -14.56 1.82
CA TYR A 166 -6.02 -14.64 3.19
C TYR A 166 -6.09 -13.25 3.81
N SER A 167 -6.77 -13.13 4.95
CA SER A 167 -6.82 -11.94 5.78
C SER A 167 -6.08 -12.20 7.09
N ALA A 168 -5.38 -11.19 7.60
CA ALA A 168 -4.76 -11.24 8.92
C ALA A 168 -5.26 -10.11 9.81
N THR A 169 -5.39 -10.42 11.10
CA THR A 169 -5.88 -9.51 12.14
C THR A 169 -4.72 -8.84 12.89
N SER A 170 -5.01 -7.75 13.59
CA SER A 170 -4.03 -7.07 14.47
C SER A 170 -3.51 -7.97 15.61
N LYS A 171 -4.25 -9.04 15.93
CA LYS A 171 -3.92 -10.03 16.96
C LYS A 171 -3.10 -11.22 16.42
N GLY A 172 -2.73 -11.20 15.14
CA GLY A 172 -1.93 -12.26 14.52
C GLY A 172 -2.72 -13.51 14.12
N GLN A 173 -4.05 -13.44 14.06
CA GLN A 173 -4.87 -14.52 13.49
C GLN A 173 -4.93 -14.39 11.98
N VAL A 174 -4.94 -15.52 11.27
CA VAL A 174 -5.05 -15.56 9.81
C VAL A 174 -6.27 -16.41 9.44
N SER A 175 -7.13 -15.85 8.62
CA SER A 175 -8.33 -16.50 8.10
C SER A 175 -8.24 -16.61 6.58
N GLN A 176 -8.88 -17.64 6.02
CA GLN A 176 -8.95 -17.84 4.57
C GLN A 176 -10.41 -17.80 4.12
N SER A 177 -10.65 -17.11 3.02
CA SER A 177 -11.95 -17.03 2.36
C SER A 177 -11.79 -17.46 0.92
N VAL A 178 -12.65 -18.37 0.47
CA VAL A 178 -12.70 -18.81 -0.93
C VAL A 178 -13.63 -17.86 -1.68
N HIS A 179 -13.16 -17.33 -2.81
CA HIS A 179 -13.91 -16.41 -3.66
C HIS A 179 -14.34 -17.07 -4.97
#